data_AF-A0A8C6DVU5-F1
#
_entry.id   AF-A0A8C6DVU5-F1
#
_cell.length_a   1.000
_cell.length_b   1.000
_cell.length_c   1.000
_cell.angle_alpha   90.00
_cell.angle_beta   90.00
_cell.angle_gamma   90.00
#
_symmetry.space_group_name_H-M   'P 1'
#
loop_
_entity.id
_entity.type
_entity.pdbx_description
1 polymer ?
#
loop_
_entity_poly.entity_id
_entity_poly.type
_entity_poly.pdbx_seq_one_letter_code
_entity_poly.pdbx_strand_id
1 'polypeptide(L)' 'MKEGMSNNSTASISQARKAVEQLKMEACMDRVKVSQAAADLLAYCEAHVREDPLIIPVPASENPFREKKFFCTIL' A
#
# COMPACT_ATOMS: atom_id res chain seq x y z
N MET A 1 -43.40 10.36 -35.20
CA MET A 1 -41.94 10.23 -35.30
C MET A 1 -41.37 10.17 -33.88
N LYS A 2 -41.17 8.98 -33.31
CA LYS A 2 -40.51 8.86 -32.00
C LYS A 2 -39.81 7.50 -31.92
N GLU A 3 -38.74 7.36 -32.67
CA GLU A 3 -37.73 6.32 -32.47
C GLU A 3 -36.36 6.96 -32.60
N GLY A 4 -35.47 6.65 -31.66
CA GLY A 4 -34.09 7.14 -31.66
C GLY A 4 -33.53 7.42 -30.27
N MET A 5 -33.69 6.51 -29.31
CA MET A 5 -32.96 6.56 -28.04
C MET A 5 -32.54 5.13 -27.64
N SER A 6 -31.83 4.43 -28.52
CA SER A 6 -31.78 2.96 -28.47
C SER A 6 -30.38 2.34 -28.48
N ASN A 7 -29.35 3.05 -27.98
CA ASN A 7 -27.98 2.51 -28.03
C ASN A 7 -27.22 2.63 -26.69
N ASN A 8 -27.63 3.53 -25.79
CA ASN A 8 -26.88 3.81 -24.55
C ASN A 8 -27.41 3.03 -23.33
N SER A 9 -28.70 2.66 -23.34
CA SER A 9 -29.36 1.95 -22.24
C SER A 9 -28.91 0.50 -22.09
N THR A 10 -28.56 -0.17 -23.18
CA THR A 10 -28.09 -1.56 -23.15
C THR A 10 -26.65 -1.66 -22.64
N ALA A 11 -25.80 -0.69 -23.00
CA ALA A 11 -24.42 -0.56 -22.53
C ALA A 11 -24.37 -0.19 -21.03
N SER A 12 -25.25 0.71 -20.57
CA SER A 12 -25.35 1.03 -19.15
C SER A 12 -25.85 -0.15 -18.32
N ILE A 13 -26.80 -0.93 -18.84
CA ILE A 13 -27.27 -2.18 -18.21
C ILE A 13 -26.16 -3.23 -18.14
N SER A 14 -25.38 -3.41 -19.20
CA SER A 14 -24.28 -4.39 -19.20
C SER A 14 -23.17 -4.01 -18.22
N GLN A 15 -22.82 -2.72 -18.14
CA GLN A 15 -21.89 -2.20 -17.14
C GLN A 15 -22.41 -2.39 -15.72
N ALA A 16 -23.69 -2.09 -15.46
CA ALA A 16 -24.30 -2.28 -14.15
C ALA A 16 -24.29 -3.77 -13.73
N ARG A 17 -24.57 -4.68 -14.66
CA ARG A 17 -24.47 -6.13 -14.40
C ARG A 17 -23.05 -6.54 -14.04
N LYS A 18 -22.05 -6.07 -14.80
CA LYS A 18 -20.65 -6.34 -14.49
C LYS A 18 -20.24 -5.83 -13.10
N ALA A 19 -20.69 -4.64 -12.73
CA ALA A 19 -20.44 -4.08 -11.40
C ALA A 19 -21.10 -4.91 -10.28
N VAL A 20 -22.33 -5.39 -10.50
CA VAL A 20 -23.02 -6.26 -9.52
C VAL A 20 -22.27 -7.58 -9.34
N GLU A 21 -21.80 -8.21 -10.42
CA GLU A 21 -21.02 -9.45 -10.31
C GLU A 21 -19.69 -9.23 -9.58
N GLN A 22 -19.02 -8.10 -9.80
CA GLN A 22 -17.82 -7.71 -9.04
C GLN A 22 -18.12 -7.54 -7.55
N LEU A 23 -19.17 -6.78 -7.21
CA LEU A 23 -19.55 -6.53 -5.82
C LEU A 23 -19.96 -7.81 -5.08
N LYS A 24 -20.60 -8.75 -5.77
CA LYS A 24 -20.91 -10.08 -5.19
C LYS A 24 -19.66 -10.83 -4.80
N MET A 25 -18.62 -10.79 -5.65
CA MET A 25 -17.32 -11.41 -5.36
C MET A 25 -16.67 -10.74 -4.14
N GLU A 26 -16.61 -9.41 -4.11
CA GLU A 26 -15.99 -8.65 -3.01
C GLU A 26 -16.74 -8.76 -1.68
N ALA A 27 -18.07 -8.90 -1.74
CA ALA A 27 -18.89 -9.11 -0.56
C ALA A 27 -18.58 -10.46 0.12
N CYS A 28 -18.29 -11.49 -0.68
CA CYS A 28 -17.98 -12.85 -0.23
C CYS A 28 -16.53 -13.04 0.24
N MET A 29 -15.70 -11.98 0.25
CA MET A 29 -14.34 -12.08 0.75
C MET A 29 -14.31 -12.27 2.26
N ASP A 30 -13.52 -13.24 2.70
CA ASP A 30 -13.25 -13.46 4.12
C ASP A 30 -12.47 -12.28 4.70
N ARG A 31 -12.97 -11.75 5.82
CA ARG A 31 -12.37 -10.61 6.52
C ARG A 31 -11.83 -11.06 7.87
N VAL A 32 -10.67 -10.54 8.24
CA VAL A 32 -10.15 -10.64 9.60
C VAL A 32 -10.66 -9.50 10.48
N LYS A 33 -10.65 -9.70 11.80
CA LYS A 33 -10.98 -8.62 12.73
C LYS A 33 -9.94 -7.51 12.61
N VAL A 34 -10.38 -6.26 12.66
CA VAL A 34 -9.48 -5.10 12.65
C VAL A 34 -8.49 -5.16 13.81
N SER A 35 -8.93 -5.63 15.00
CA SER A 35 -8.04 -5.82 16.14
C SER A 35 -6.93 -6.83 15.89
N GLN A 36 -7.21 -7.89 15.12
CA GLN A 36 -6.19 -8.88 14.75
C GLN A 36 -5.20 -8.28 13.75
N ALA A 37 -5.70 -7.66 12.68
CA ALA A 37 -4.83 -7.03 11.69
C ALA A 37 -3.94 -5.93 12.32
N ALA A 38 -4.48 -5.15 13.26
CA ALA A 38 -3.70 -4.17 13.99
C ALA A 38 -2.60 -4.80 14.87
N ALA A 39 -2.91 -5.91 15.55
CA ALA A 39 -1.92 -6.64 16.34
C ALA A 39 -0.81 -7.24 15.47
N ASP A 40 -1.16 -7.79 14.30
CA ASP A 40 -0.20 -8.35 13.35
C ASP A 40 0.74 -7.26 12.80
N LEU A 41 0.20 -6.08 12.47
CA LEU A 41 1.00 -4.93 12.03
C LEU A 41 1.94 -4.44 13.13
N LEU A 42 1.45 -4.33 14.37
CA LEU A 42 2.27 -3.97 15.54
C LEU A 42 3.40 -4.96 15.75
N ALA A 43 3.10 -6.26 15.76
CA ALA A 43 4.09 -7.32 15.94
C ALA A 43 5.16 -7.28 14.84
N TYR A 44 4.78 -7.02 13.60
CA TYR A 44 5.73 -6.86 12.49
C TYR A 44 6.65 -5.66 12.71
N CYS A 45 6.08 -4.50 13.06
CA CYS A 45 6.85 -3.30 13.37
C CYS A 45 7.82 -3.54 14.54
N GLU A 46 7.36 -4.12 15.65
CA GLU A 46 8.19 -4.38 16.83
C GLU A 46 9.33 -5.37 16.54
N ALA A 47 9.09 -6.37 15.70
CA ALA A 47 10.11 -7.33 15.32
C ALA A 47 11.24 -6.69 14.48
N HIS A 48 10.90 -5.73 13.61
CA HIS A 48 11.85 -5.15 12.64
C HIS A 48 12.33 -3.74 13.01
N VAL A 49 11.78 -3.10 14.05
CA VAL A 49 12.14 -1.73 14.46
C VAL A 49 13.64 -1.56 14.70
N ARG A 50 14.32 -2.62 15.15
CA ARG A 50 15.77 -2.60 15.42
C ARG A 50 16.63 -2.59 14.17
N GLU A 51 16.08 -3.04 13.06
CA GLU A 51 16.76 -3.13 11.77
C GLU A 51 16.51 -1.89 10.91
N ASP A 52 15.59 -1.01 11.32
CA ASP A 52 15.26 0.22 10.62
C ASP A 52 16.25 1.35 11.01
N PRO A 53 17.19 1.74 10.12
CA PRO A 53 18.20 2.76 10.42
C PRO A 53 17.62 4.18 10.59
N LEU A 54 16.38 4.39 10.15
CA LEU A 54 15.69 5.67 10.24
C LEU A 54 14.98 5.84 11.58
N ILE A 55 14.56 4.73 12.20
CA ILE A 55 13.97 4.72 13.54
C ILE A 55 15.04 4.54 14.61
N ILE A 56 15.95 3.58 14.44
CA ILE A 56 17.12 3.40 15.30
C ILE A 56 18.37 3.84 14.54
N PRO A 57 18.95 5.02 14.87
CA PRO A 57 20.12 5.52 14.16
C PRO A 57 21.30 4.55 14.25
N VAL A 58 21.87 4.22 13.09
CA VAL A 58 23.10 3.42 13.00
C VAL A 58 24.34 4.29 13.26
N PRO A 59 25.46 3.69 13.70
CA PRO A 59 26.72 4.40 13.83
C PRO A 59 27.14 5.09 12.52
N ALA A 60 27.82 6.23 12.65
CA ALA A 60 28.27 7.01 11.51
C ALA A 60 29.18 6.21 10.53
N SER A 61 29.90 5.19 11.00
CA SER A 61 30.70 4.29 10.15
C SER A 61 29.88 3.39 9.24
N GLU A 62 28.68 3.01 9.67
CA GLU A 62 27.77 2.13 8.94
C GLU A 62 26.83 2.94 8.04
N ASN A 63 26.65 4.23 8.33
CA ASN A 63 25.86 5.12 7.48
C ASN A 63 26.60 5.43 6.16
N PRO A 64 26.11 4.96 4.99
CA PRO A 64 26.74 5.23 3.70
C PRO A 64 26.67 6.71 3.29
N PHE A 65 25.78 7.50 3.91
CA PHE A 65 25.63 8.93 3.69
C PHE A 65 26.44 9.78 4.67
N ARG A 66 27.32 9.17 5.47
CA ARG A 66 28.23 9.92 6.35
C ARG A 66 29.16 10.83 5.54
N GLU A 67 29.40 12.04 6.03
CA GLU A 67 30.48 12.88 5.53
C GLU A 67 31.82 12.14 5.58
N LYS A 68 32.49 12.08 4.42
CA LYS A 68 33.86 11.59 4.33
C LYS A 68 34.77 12.64 4.96
N LYS A 69 35.39 12.31 6.10
CA LYS A 69 36.49 13.12 6.62
C LYS A 69 37.66 13.00 5.64
N PHE A 70 37.80 13.96 4.74
CA PHE A 70 39.04 14.15 4.01
C PHE A 70 40.07 14.62 5.03
N PHE A 71 41.06 13.78 5.34
CA PHE A 71 42.23 14.24 6.06
C PHE A 71 42.99 15.18 5.10
N CYS A 72 42.78 16.48 5.27
CA CYS A 72 43.66 17.47 4.68
C CYS A 72 44.99 17.40 5.45
N THR A 73 45.96 16.65 4.92
CA THR A 73 47.37 16.87 5.28
C THR A 73 47.84 18.04 4.42
N ILE A 74 47.97 19.22 5.03
CA ILE A 74 48.79 20.28 4.45
C ILE A 74 50.23 19.80 4.58
N LEU A 75 50.86 19.45 3.44
CA LEU A 75 52.30 19.20 3.32
C LEU A 75 53.05 20.52 3.24
#